data_AF-A0A0F0C276-F1
#
_entry.id   AF-A0A0F0C276-F1
#
_cell.length_a   1.000
_cell.length_b   1.000
_cell.length_c   1.000
_cell.angle_alpha   90.00
_cell.angle_beta   90.00
_cell.angle_gamma   90.00
#
_symmetry.space_group_name_H-M   'P 1'
#
loop_
_entity.id
_entity.type
_entity.pdbx_description
1 polymer ?
#
loop_
_entity_poly.entity_id
_entity_poly.type
_entity_poly.pdbx_seq_one_letter_code
_entity_poly.pdbx_strand_id
1 'polypeptide(L)'
;MDEKVKQLIEDVVALNESRPPRSNFESCAFCYNELEKTKNRMDKLESSVRCAWKATTAGAKHNVIEVRFQAIYKASIELAIKAIGVAVMAQKILNALKKG
;
A
#
# COMPACT_ATOMS: atom_id res chain seq x y z
N MET A 1 8.91 -12.14 10.57
CA MET A 1 8.36 -11.06 9.73
C MET A 1 8.31 -11.57 8.31
N ASP A 2 7.17 -11.52 7.63
CA ASP A 2 7.00 -12.00 6.24
C ASP A 2 8.02 -11.28 5.34
N GLU A 3 8.74 -12.03 4.51
CA GLU A 3 9.84 -11.50 3.68
C GLU A 3 9.36 -10.41 2.70
N LYS A 4 8.09 -10.48 2.27
CA LYS A 4 7.47 -9.41 1.47
C LYS A 4 7.25 -8.13 2.28
N VAL A 5 6.91 -8.25 3.55
CA VAL A 5 6.69 -7.11 4.44
C VAL A 5 8.02 -6.41 4.75
N LYS A 6 9.09 -7.18 4.96
CA LYS A 6 10.45 -6.62 5.08
C LYS A 6 10.87 -5.85 3.83
N GLN A 7 10.72 -6.46 2.65
CA GLN A 7 11.06 -5.79 1.39
C GLN A 7 10.29 -4.48 1.21
N LEU A 8 8.99 -4.48 1.55
CA LEU A 8 8.19 -3.26 1.46
C LEU A 8 8.62 -2.17 2.46
N ILE A 9 9.05 -2.55 3.66
CA ILE A 9 9.65 -1.61 4.62
C ILE A 9 10.95 -1.04 4.04
N GLU A 10 11.82 -1.88 3.49
CA GLU A 10 13.08 -1.45 2.85
C GLU A 10 12.81 -0.52 1.66
N ASP A 11 11.80 -0.81 0.83
CA ASP A 11 11.38 0.05 -0.28
C ASP A 11 10.93 1.44 0.23
N VAL A 12 10.21 1.50 1.35
CA VAL A 12 9.80 2.78 1.96
C VAL A 12 11.01 3.53 2.53
N VAL A 13 11.97 2.83 3.13
CA VAL A 13 13.23 3.43 3.60
C VAL A 13 14.02 3.98 2.41
N ALA A 14 14.15 3.23 1.32
CA ALA A 14 14.82 3.67 0.09
C ALA A 14 14.09 4.87 -0.56
N LEU A 15 12.76 4.86 -0.58
CA LEU A 15 11.95 6.01 -0.99
C LEU A 15 12.16 7.20 -0.06
N ASN A 16 12.45 6.99 1.22
CA ASN A 16 12.81 8.05 2.17
C ASN A 16 14.26 8.54 2.02
N GLU A 17 15.13 7.80 1.35
CA GLU A 17 16.50 8.23 1.03
C GLU A 17 16.64 8.86 -0.36
N SER A 18 15.73 8.57 -1.29
CA SER A 18 15.77 9.06 -2.66
C SER A 18 15.59 10.58 -2.80
N ARG A 19 16.16 11.19 -3.85
CA ARG A 19 15.86 12.60 -4.17
C ARG A 19 14.46 12.74 -4.76
N PRO A 20 13.71 13.81 -4.41
CA PRO A 20 12.42 14.07 -5.06
C PRO A 20 12.61 14.34 -6.58
N PRO A 21 11.57 14.12 -7.39
CA PRO A 21 11.59 14.41 -8.83
C PRO A 21 11.95 15.88 -9.10
N ARG A 22 12.59 16.16 -10.24
CA ARG A 22 13.19 17.47 -10.55
C ARG A 22 12.16 18.53 -10.93
N SER A 23 10.96 18.13 -11.36
CA SER A 23 9.89 19.07 -11.72
C SER A 23 8.60 18.84 -10.92
N ASN A 24 7.81 19.91 -10.79
CA ASN A 24 6.51 19.87 -10.12
C ASN A 24 5.53 18.95 -10.84
N PHE A 25 5.60 18.89 -12.18
CA PHE A 25 4.77 18.01 -13.00
C PHE A 25 5.09 16.53 -12.75
N GLU A 26 6.37 16.14 -12.77
CA GLU A 26 6.77 14.76 -12.47
C GLU A 26 6.45 14.38 -11.03
N SER A 27 6.56 15.32 -10.10
CA SER A 27 6.21 15.14 -8.69
C SER A 27 4.72 14.85 -8.50
N CYS A 28 3.85 15.64 -9.14
CA CYS A 28 2.40 15.41 -9.12
C CYS A 28 2.00 14.11 -9.82
N ALA A 29 2.58 13.82 -10.99
CA ALA A 29 2.32 12.60 -11.75
C ALA A 29 2.73 11.34 -10.95
N PHE A 30 3.88 11.40 -10.26
CA PHE A 30 4.33 10.31 -9.39
C PHE A 30 3.35 10.06 -8.24
N CYS A 31 3.01 11.10 -7.47
CA CYS A 31 2.06 10.98 -6.35
C CYS A 31 0.70 10.47 -6.82
N TYR A 32 0.21 10.94 -7.96
CA TYR A 32 -1.05 10.50 -8.54
C TYR A 32 -1.02 9.01 -8.91
N ASN A 33 0.03 8.57 -9.61
CA ASN A 33 0.17 7.16 -10.03
C ASN A 33 0.28 6.22 -8.83
N GLU A 34 1.04 6.58 -7.79
CA GLU A 34 1.15 5.74 -6.59
C GLU A 34 -0.14 5.75 -5.76
N LEU A 35 -0.86 6.88 -5.71
CA LEU A 35 -2.18 6.95 -5.10
C LEU A 35 -3.19 6.06 -5.85
N GLU A 36 -3.20 6.08 -7.18
CA GLU A 36 -4.08 5.24 -8.00
C GLU A 36 -3.79 3.75 -7.79
N LYS A 37 -2.51 3.35 -7.77
CA LYS A 37 -2.09 1.98 -7.43
C LYS A 37 -2.56 1.58 -6.02
N THR A 38 -2.48 2.50 -5.06
CA THR A 38 -2.92 2.29 -3.67
C THR A 38 -4.44 2.09 -3.62
N LYS A 39 -5.21 2.92 -4.34
CA LYS A 39 -6.66 2.78 -4.48
C LYS A 39 -7.05 1.42 -5.09
N ASN A 40 -6.44 1.04 -6.21
CA ASN A 40 -6.70 -0.25 -6.86
C ASN A 40 -6.41 -1.45 -5.93
N ARG A 41 -5.46 -1.32 -5.01
CA ARG A 41 -5.18 -2.34 -3.99
C ARG A 41 -6.21 -2.35 -2.87
N MET A 42 -6.69 -1.19 -2.45
CA MET A 42 -7.80 -1.08 -1.50
C MET A 42 -9.05 -1.77 -2.03
N ASP A 43 -9.42 -1.55 -3.30
CA ASP A 43 -10.59 -2.19 -3.91
C ASP A 43 -10.47 -3.73 -3.92
N LYS A 44 -9.26 -4.26 -4.19
CA LYS A 44 -8.97 -5.70 -4.11
C LYS A 44 -9.06 -6.24 -2.68
N LEU A 45 -8.58 -5.47 -1.69
CA LEU A 45 -8.69 -5.83 -0.29
C LEU A 45 -10.15 -5.87 0.16
N GLU A 46 -10.94 -4.87 -0.20
CA GLU A 46 -12.38 -4.83 0.10
C GLU A 46 -13.10 -6.04 -0.50
N SER A 47 -12.82 -6.37 -1.76
CA SER A 47 -13.35 -7.57 -2.42
C SER A 47 -12.96 -8.85 -1.67
N SER A 48 -11.72 -8.95 -1.20
CA SER A 48 -11.23 -10.10 -0.42
C SER A 48 -11.94 -10.23 0.92
N VAL A 49 -12.17 -9.11 1.64
CA VAL A 49 -12.94 -9.06 2.89
C VAL A 49 -14.38 -9.49 2.64
N ARG A 50 -15.02 -9.00 1.58
CA ARG A 50 -16.38 -9.38 1.20
C ARG A 50 -16.48 -10.88 0.89
N CYS A 51 -15.50 -11.44 0.18
CA CYS A 51 -15.44 -12.87 -0.08
C CYS A 51 -15.24 -13.70 1.20
N ALA A 52 -14.41 -13.24 2.14
CA ALA A 52 -14.23 -13.89 3.43
C ALA A 52 -15.52 -13.87 4.25
N TRP A 53 -16.20 -12.73 4.31
CA TRP A 53 -17.50 -12.60 4.96
C TRP A 53 -18.51 -13.62 4.41
N LYS A 54 -18.69 -13.66 3.08
CA LYS A 54 -19.60 -14.61 2.43
C LYS A 54 -19.27 -16.07 2.77
N ALA A 55 -17.99 -16.43 2.76
CA ALA A 55 -17.54 -17.78 3.09
C ALA A 55 -17.86 -18.13 4.55
N THR A 56 -17.60 -17.22 5.49
CA THR A 56 -17.94 -17.38 6.91
C THR A 56 -19.44 -17.57 7.11
N THR A 57 -20.26 -16.72 6.49
CA THR A 57 -21.73 -16.81 6.62
C THR A 57 -22.32 -18.04 5.94
N ALA A 58 -21.65 -18.60 4.94
CA ALA A 58 -22.05 -19.85 4.28
C ALA A 58 -21.62 -21.11 5.04
N GLY A 59 -21.03 -20.97 6.24
CA GLY A 59 -20.57 -22.11 7.03
C GLY A 59 -19.35 -22.82 6.44
N ALA A 60 -18.49 -22.09 5.72
CA ALA A 60 -17.25 -22.67 5.19
C ALA A 60 -16.38 -23.25 6.32
N LYS A 61 -15.58 -24.26 5.98
CA LYS A 61 -14.66 -24.90 6.92
C LYS A 61 -13.68 -23.89 7.52
N HIS A 62 -13.33 -24.08 8.79
CA HIS A 62 -12.44 -23.18 9.53
C HIS A 62 -11.12 -22.89 8.80
N ASN A 63 -10.47 -23.91 8.25
CA ASN A 63 -9.22 -23.77 7.49
C ASN A 63 -9.35 -22.87 6.25
N VAL A 64 -10.50 -22.88 5.56
CA VAL A 64 -10.77 -21.99 4.42
C VAL A 64 -10.90 -20.55 4.89
N ILE A 65 -11.56 -20.33 6.03
CA ILE A 65 -11.72 -19.01 6.64
C ILE A 65 -10.35 -18.47 7.09
N GLU A 66 -9.55 -19.30 7.77
CA GLU A 66 -8.20 -18.95 8.23
C GLU A 66 -7.30 -18.49 7.08
N VAL A 67 -7.21 -19.26 5.99
CA VAL A 67 -6.41 -18.90 4.81
C VAL A 67 -6.84 -17.55 4.22
N ARG A 68 -8.14 -17.26 4.20
CA ARG A 68 -8.66 -15.97 3.72
C ARG A 68 -8.26 -14.82 4.62
N PHE A 69 -8.36 -14.98 5.95
CA PHE A 69 -7.94 -13.94 6.88
C PHE A 69 -6.42 -13.71 6.88
N GLN A 70 -5.61 -14.75 6.70
CA GLN A 70 -4.17 -14.59 6.48
C GLN A 70 -3.87 -13.79 5.21
N ALA A 71 -4.58 -14.05 4.11
CA ALA A 71 -4.43 -13.29 2.87
C ALA A 71 -4.84 -11.82 3.04
N ILE A 72 -5.96 -11.55 3.73
CA ILE A 72 -6.41 -10.21 4.08
C ILE A 72 -5.36 -9.49 4.91
N TYR A 73 -4.84 -10.13 5.97
CA TYR A 73 -3.82 -9.57 6.84
C TYR A 73 -2.58 -9.11 6.04
N LYS A 74 -2.05 -9.98 5.17
CA LYS A 74 -0.89 -9.64 4.33
C LYS A 74 -1.22 -8.47 3.40
N ALA A 75 -2.34 -8.53 2.68
CA ALA A 75 -2.74 -7.47 1.77
C ALA A 75 -2.96 -6.12 2.46
N SER A 76 -3.51 -6.12 3.68
CA SER A 76 -3.67 -4.91 4.51
C SER A 76 -2.33 -4.28 4.86
N ILE A 77 -1.33 -5.08 5.25
CA ILE A 77 0.01 -4.58 5.54
C ILE A 77 0.66 -4.00 4.27
N GLU A 78 0.58 -4.72 3.14
CA GLU A 78 1.13 -4.22 1.89
C GLU A 78 0.53 -2.86 1.48
N LEU A 79 -0.79 -2.72 1.66
CA LEU A 79 -1.51 -1.49 1.37
C LEU A 79 -1.05 -0.34 2.30
N ALA A 80 -0.97 -0.60 3.60
CA ALA A 80 -0.56 0.39 4.59
C ALA A 80 0.86 0.92 4.30
N ILE A 81 1.80 0.02 4.02
CA ILE A 81 3.18 0.41 3.71
C ILE A 81 3.25 1.26 2.44
N LYS A 82 2.51 0.88 1.39
CA LYS A 82 2.45 1.69 0.16
C LYS A 82 1.86 3.07 0.39
N ALA A 83 0.78 3.16 1.17
CA ALA A 83 0.19 4.45 1.52
C ALA A 83 1.18 5.36 2.28
N ILE A 84 1.96 4.78 3.21
CA ILE A 84 3.05 5.49 3.89
C ILE A 84 4.10 5.98 2.88
N GLY A 85 4.50 5.15 1.92
CA GLY A 85 5.43 5.54 0.85
C GLY A 85 4.95 6.74 0.04
N VAL A 86 3.66 6.79 -0.31
CA VAL A 86 3.06 7.96 -0.99
C VAL A 86 3.16 9.22 -0.12
N ALA A 87 2.82 9.10 1.18
CA ALA A 87 2.88 10.23 2.11
C ALA A 87 4.31 10.77 2.28
N VAL A 88 5.30 9.88 2.41
CA VAL A 88 6.74 10.25 2.51
C VAL A 88 7.18 11.02 1.26
N MET A 89 6.80 10.54 0.07
CA MET A 89 7.16 11.20 -1.18
C MET A 89 6.48 12.57 -1.32
N ALA A 90 5.19 12.68 -0.97
CA ALA A 90 4.47 13.96 -0.95
C ALA A 90 5.16 14.97 0.00
N GLN A 91 5.57 14.54 1.19
CA GLN A 91 6.29 15.39 2.14
C GLN A 91 7.64 15.86 1.59
N LYS A 92 8.37 14.99 0.88
CA LYS A 92 9.65 15.35 0.24
C LYS A 92 9.48 16.39 -0.87
N ILE A 93 8.48 16.18 -1.73
CA ILE A 93 8.12 17.14 -2.78
C ILE A 93 7.78 18.49 -2.15
N LEU A 94 6.94 18.49 -1.11
CA LEU A 94 6.59 19.70 -0.37
C LEU A 94 7.84 20.41 0.20
N ASN A 95 8.78 19.65 0.77
CA ASN A 95 10.02 20.21 1.29
C ASN A 95 10.94 20.76 0.19
N ALA A 96 10.97 20.15 -1.00
CA ALA A 96 11.73 20.65 -2.15
C ALA A 96 11.13 21.97 -2.66
N LEU A 97 9.80 22.02 -2.83
CA LEU A 97 9.07 23.23 -3.23
C LEU A 97 9.29 24.40 -2.26
N LYS A 98 9.40 24.12 -0.96
CA LYS A 98 9.70 25.15 0.06
C LYS A 98 11.13 25.69 -0.01
N LYS A 99 12.05 25.01 -0.69
CA LYS A 99 13.47 25.40 -0.78
C LYS A 99 13.82 26.18 -2.06
N GLY A 100 12.94 26.21 -3.06
CA GLY A 100 13.14 26.93 -4.34
C GLY A 100 13.09 25.99 -5.53
#